data_AF-A0A9D8M5I9-F1
#
_entry.id   AF-A0A9D8M5I9-F1
#
_cell.length_a   1.000
_cell.length_b   1.000
_cell.length_c   1.000
_cell.angle_alpha   90.00
_cell.angle_beta   90.00
_cell.angle_gamma   90.00
#
_symmetry.space_group_name_H-M   'P 1'
#
loop_
_entity.id
_entity.type
_entity.pdbx_description
1 polymer ?
#
loop_
_entity_poly.entity_id
_entity_poly.type
_entity_poly.pdbx_seq_one_letter_code
_entity_poly.pdbx_strand_id
1 'polypeptide(L)'
;MEFFINYPSDNALSRMVAEKIIEQILKGELKPGDKIVESTYAELFNISRSPVREAIYLLTTEGLIERIPRKGAFVKGYTLSEIQDLLDIRNNIELLS
;
A
#
# COMPACT_ATOMS: atom_id res chain seq x y z
N MET A 1 -3.96 -17.08 -8.06
CA MET A 1 -4.07 -16.36 -6.78
C MET A 1 -3.49 -14.97 -7.01
N GLU A 2 -4.18 -14.18 -7.83
CA GLU A 2 -3.79 -12.80 -8.14
C GLU A 2 -4.74 -11.90 -7.35
N PHE A 3 -4.24 -11.29 -6.27
CA PHE A 3 -4.97 -10.26 -5.54
C PHE A 3 -4.94 -8.98 -6.39
N PHE A 4 -5.83 -8.88 -7.38
CA PHE A 4 -6.05 -7.64 -8.12
C PHE A 4 -6.81 -6.66 -7.22
N ILE A 5 -6.10 -5.90 -6.38
CA ILE A 5 -6.71 -4.77 -5.70
C ILE A 5 -6.87 -3.65 -6.75
N ASN A 6 -8.10 -3.45 -7.20
CA ASN A 6 -8.43 -2.44 -8.20
C ASN A 6 -8.40 -1.04 -7.56
N TYR A 7 -7.21 -0.45 -7.43
CA TYR A 7 -7.03 0.90 -6.89
C TYR A 7 -7.46 1.96 -7.90
N PRO A 8 -8.42 2.86 -7.57
CA PRO A 8 -8.75 3.97 -8.43
C PRO A 8 -7.65 5.05 -8.37
N SER A 9 -6.60 4.87 -9.16
CA SER A 9 -5.67 5.93 -9.54
C SER A 9 -5.81 6.19 -11.03
N ASP A 10 -5.89 7.47 -11.43
CA ASP A 10 -5.86 7.89 -12.84
C ASP A 10 -4.50 7.57 -13.50
N ASN A 11 -3.49 7.19 -12.70
CA ASN A 11 -2.13 6.93 -13.14
C ASN A 11 -1.71 5.47 -12.84
N ALA A 12 -1.39 4.72 -13.90
CA ALA A 12 -0.91 3.33 -13.79
C ALA A 12 0.38 3.21 -12.96
N LEU A 13 1.25 4.21 -12.97
CA LEU A 13 2.53 4.18 -12.25
C LEU A 13 2.34 4.22 -10.73
N SER A 14 1.39 5.00 -10.22
CA SER A 14 1.10 5.03 -8.78
C SER A 14 0.50 3.71 -8.31
N ARG A 15 -0.33 3.06 -9.14
CA ARG A 15 -0.86 1.72 -8.84
C ARG A 15 0.25 0.68 -8.71
N MET A 16 1.17 0.63 -9.68
CA MET A 16 2.30 -0.31 -9.63
C MET A 16 3.17 -0.14 -8.38
N VAL A 17 3.40 1.10 -7.95
CA VAL A 17 4.15 1.38 -6.71
C VAL A 17 3.37 0.92 -5.48
N ALA A 18 2.05 1.17 -5.45
CA ALA A 18 1.20 0.74 -4.33
C ALA A 18 1.18 -0.79 -4.20
N GLU A 19 0.97 -1.50 -5.31
CA GLU A 19 1.01 -2.96 -5.36
C GLU A 19 2.34 -3.52 -4.85
N LYS A 20 3.46 -2.90 -5.24
CA LYS A 20 4.77 -3.33 -4.77
C LYS A 20 4.96 -3.15 -3.27
N ILE A 21 4.51 -2.03 -2.71
CA ILE A 21 4.57 -1.80 -1.27
C ILE A 21 3.71 -2.84 -0.53
N ILE A 22 2.50 -3.12 -1.02
CA ILE A 22 1.63 -4.15 -0.44
C ILE A 22 2.29 -5.51 -0.49
N GLU A 23 2.87 -5.90 -1.63
CA GLU A 23 3.60 -7.14 -1.79
C GLU A 23 4.72 -7.28 -0.74
N GLN A 24 5.49 -6.21 -0.52
CA GLN A 24 6.57 -6.19 0.48
C GLN A 24 6.04 -6.31 1.92
N ILE A 25 4.90 -5.70 2.24
CA ILE A 25 4.24 -5.85 3.54
C ILE A 25 3.77 -7.30 3.73
N LEU A 26 3.10 -7.88 2.72
CA LEU A 26 2.60 -9.26 2.77
C LEU A 26 3.72 -10.29 2.90
N LYS A 27 4.87 -10.03 2.28
CA LYS A 27 6.08 -10.87 2.40
C LYS A 27 6.86 -10.65 3.71
N GLY A 28 6.48 -9.65 4.51
CA GLY A 28 7.19 -9.26 5.73
C GLY A 28 8.56 -8.60 5.47
N GLU A 29 8.81 -8.19 4.22
CA GLU A 29 9.97 -7.38 3.84
C GLU A 29 9.84 -5.97 4.42
N LEU A 30 8.61 -5.45 4.48
CA LEU A 30 8.24 -4.27 5.24
C LEU A 30 7.40 -4.69 6.46
N LYS A 31 7.79 -4.22 7.63
CA LYS A 31 7.15 -4.51 8.91
C LYS A 31 6.42 -3.29 9.46
N PRO A 32 5.44 -3.48 10.35
CA PRO A 32 4.89 -2.40 11.16
C PRO A 32 5.96 -1.44 11.69
N GLY A 33 5.79 -0.15 11.43
CA GLY A 33 6.73 0.91 11.83
C GLY A 33 7.88 1.16 10.85
N ASP A 34 8.06 0.34 9.80
CA ASP A 34 9.08 0.58 8.79
C ASP A 34 8.74 1.84 7.98
N LYS A 35 9.78 2.63 7.72
CA LYS A 35 9.66 3.88 6.97
C LYS A 35 9.65 3.61 5.47
N ILE A 36 8.65 4.15 4.78
CA ILE A 36 8.56 4.12 3.32
C ILE A 36 9.25 5.36 2.76
N VAL A 37 10.35 5.12 2.04
CA VAL A 37 11.23 6.17 1.51
C VAL A 37 10.88 6.42 0.04
N GLU A 38 10.30 7.58 -0.25
CA GLU A 38 9.84 7.94 -1.61
C GLU A 38 10.92 7.82 -2.69
N SER A 39 12.16 8.22 -2.38
CA SER A 39 13.27 8.14 -3.34
C SER A 39 13.62 6.71 -3.72
N THR A 40 13.53 5.77 -2.78
CA THR A 40 13.79 4.35 -3.03
C THR A 40 12.85 3.80 -4.10
N TYR A 41 11.54 4.10 -4.01
CA TYR A 41 10.58 3.64 -5.00
C TYR A 41 10.67 4.43 -6.31
N ALA A 42 10.97 5.73 -6.25
CA ALA A 42 11.19 6.52 -7.46
C ALA A 42 12.36 5.96 -8.28
N GLU A 43 13.46 5.59 -7.60
CA GLU A 43 14.64 4.96 -8.22
C GLU A 43 14.35 3.54 -8.70
N LEU A 44 13.70 2.71 -7.87
CA LEU A 44 13.36 1.31 -8.21
C LEU A 44 12.51 1.21 -9.47
N PHE A 45 11.55 2.12 -9.64
CA PHE A 45 10.65 2.14 -10.79
C PHE A 45 11.13 3.06 -11.93
N ASN A 46 12.24 3.78 -11.75
CA ASN A 46 12.73 4.80 -12.68
C ASN A 46 11.66 5.84 -13.07
N ILE A 47 10.98 6.39 -12.05
CA ILE A 47 9.89 7.36 -12.19
C ILE A 47 10.13 8.59 -11.30
N SER A 48 9.34 9.64 -11.49
CA SER A 48 9.36 10.80 -10.59
C SER A 48 8.77 10.47 -9.21
N ARG A 49 8.99 11.34 -8.22
CA ARG A 49 8.39 11.18 -6.88
C ARG A 49 6.88 11.45 -6.84
N SER A 50 6.30 12.06 -7.88
CA SER A 50 4.86 12.35 -7.91
C SER A 50 3.98 11.10 -7.83
N PRO A 51 4.13 10.09 -8.72
CA PRO A 51 3.38 8.84 -8.64
C PRO A 51 3.67 8.06 -7.35
N VAL A 52 4.88 8.14 -6.79
CA VAL A 52 5.20 7.51 -5.49
C VAL A 52 4.41 8.17 -4.35
N ARG A 53 4.33 9.50 -4.33
CA ARG A 53 3.51 10.22 -3.33
C ARG A 53 2.03 9.92 -3.47
N GLU A 54 1.54 9.75 -4.69
CA GLU A 54 0.16 9.35 -4.94
C GLU A 54 -0.10 7.92 -4.45
N ALA A 55 0.81 6.97 -4.73
CA ALA A 55 0.74 5.60 -4.21
C ALA A 55 0.70 5.56 -2.67
N ILE A 56 1.61 6.28 -2.01
CA ILE A 56 1.63 6.38 -0.55
C ILE A 56 0.34 7.03 -0.02
N TYR A 57 -0.21 8.01 -0.73
CA TYR A 57 -1.48 8.64 -0.34
C TYR A 57 -2.64 7.63 -0.39
N LEU A 58 -2.76 6.86 -1.48
CA LEU A 58 -3.75 5.79 -1.61
C LEU A 58 -3.63 4.75 -0.49
N LEU A 59 -2.41 4.31 -0.20
CA LEU A 59 -2.17 3.37 0.90
C LEU A 59 -2.44 3.99 2.29
N THR A 60 -2.35 5.32 2.41
CA THR A 60 -2.76 6.02 3.63
C THR A 60 -4.27 6.04 3.78
N THR A 61 -5.03 6.23 2.68
CA THR A 61 -6.50 6.24 2.72
C THR A 61 -7.08 4.85 3.03
N GLU A 62 -6.42 3.78 2.58
CA GLU A 62 -6.77 2.40 2.98
C GLU A 62 -6.28 2.03 4.40
N GLY A 63 -5.49 2.89 5.03
CA GLY A 63 -4.96 2.69 6.37
C GLY A 63 -3.68 1.86 6.45
N LEU A 64 -3.20 1.22 5.38
CA LEU A 64 -1.96 0.41 5.38
C LEU A 64 -0.70 1.20 5.73
N ILE A 65 -0.72 2.50 5.45
CA ILE A 65 0.35 3.45 5.76
C ILE A 65 -0.18 4.56 6.65
N GLU A 66 0.66 5.06 7.54
CA GLU A 66 0.47 6.33 8.22
C GLU A 66 1.47 7.39 7.76
N ARG A 67 1.01 8.62 7.54
CA ARG A 67 1.87 9.78 7.28
C ARG A 67 2.00 10.61 8.54
N ILE A 68 3.22 10.72 9.06
CA ILE A 68 3.53 11.56 10.21
C ILE A 68 4.17 12.87 9.73
N PRO A 69 3.58 14.04 10.06
CA PRO A 69 4.13 15.33 9.67
C PRO A 69 5.61 15.46 10.01
N ARG A 70 6.41 15.90 9.02
CA ARG A 70 7.87 16.08 9.11
C ARG A 70 8.69 14.80 9.39
N LYS A 71 8.07 13.64 9.59
CA LYS A 71 8.77 12.36 9.80
C LYS A 71 8.73 11.44 8.58
N GLY A 72 7.65 11.48 7.80
CA GLY A 72 7.49 10.71 6.56
C GLY A 72 6.32 9.73 6.61
N ALA A 73 6.37 8.71 5.77
CA ALA A 73 5.37 7.65 5.69
C ALA A 73 5.89 6.37 6.34
N PHE A 74 5.03 5.66 7.08
CA PHE A 74 5.38 4.47 7.84
C PHE A 74 4.32 3.39 7.63
N VAL A 75 4.72 2.12 7.58
CA VAL A 75 3.78 1.00 7.56
C VAL A 75 3.01 0.99 8.86
N LYS A 76 1.68 1.05 8.77
CA LYS A 76 0.84 1.00 9.96
C LYS A 76 0.90 -0.41 10.55
N GLY A 77 0.87 -0.49 11.88
CA GLY A 77 0.76 -1.77 12.57
C GLY A 77 -0.63 -2.36 12.38
N TYR A 78 -0.79 -3.15 11.34
CA TYR A 78 -1.77 -4.23 11.32
C TYR A 78 -1.02 -5.53 11.52
N THR A 79 -1.47 -6.33 12.47
CA THR A 79 -1.09 -7.74 12.56
C THR A 79 -1.51 -8.44 11.27
N LEU A 80 -0.80 -9.49 10.85
CA LEU A 80 -1.23 -10.32 9.71
C LEU A 80 -2.72 -10.74 9.83
N SER A 81 -3.21 -10.92 11.07
CA SER A 81 -4.62 -11.17 11.39
C SER A 81 -5.54 -10.05 10.91
N GLU A 82 -5.22 -8.78 11.19
CA GLU A 82 -6.07 -7.64 10.82
C GLU A 82 -6.08 -7.38 9.30
N ILE A 83 -4.99 -7.73 8.60
CA ILE A 83 -4.95 -7.71 7.12
C ILE A 83 -5.81 -8.85 6.55
N GLN A 84 -5.78 -10.04 7.16
CA GLN A 84 -6.63 -11.17 6.78
C GLN A 84 -8.12 -10.84 7.00
N ASP A 85 -8.46 -10.23 8.14
CA ASP A 85 -9.83 -9.84 8.50
C ASP A 85 -10.38 -8.77 7.52
N LEU A 86 -9.56 -7.81 7.09
CA LEU A 86 -9.94 -6.83 6.07
C LEU A 86 -10.19 -7.45 4.68
N LEU A 87 -9.45 -8.51 4.33
CA LEU A 87 -9.63 -9.24 3.07
C LEU A 87 -10.84 -10.18 3.13
N ASP A 88 -11.11 -10.79 4.29
CA ASP A 88 -12.25 -11.69 4.48
C ASP A 88 -13.61 -10.98 4.53
N ILE A 89 -13.64 -9.72 4.99
CA ILE A 89 -14.87 -8.89 4.93
C ILE A 89 -15.23 -8.55 3.48
N ARG A 90 -14.26 -8.37 2.57
CA ARG A 90 -14.55 -8.14 1.14
C ARG A 90 -15.12 -9.39 0.46
N ASN A 91 -14.62 -10.58 0.80
CA ASN A 91 -15.14 -11.84 0.24
C ASN A 91 -16.59 -12.14 0.66
N ASN A 92 -17.02 -11.67 1.83
CA ASN A 92 -18.40 -11.87 2.29
C ASN A 92 -19.42 -10.90 1.66
N ILE A 93 -18.97 -9.78 1.07
CA ILE A 93 -19.87 -8.81 0.44
C ILE A 93 -20.11 -9.15 -1.05
N GLU A 94 -19.18 -9.85 -1.71
CA GLU A 94 -19.40 -10.38 -3.07
C GLU A 94 -20.41 -11.55 -3.11
N LEU A 95 -20.74 -12.20 -1.98
CA LEU A 95 -21.74 -13.28 -1.94
C LEU A 95 -23.19 -12.79 -1.73
N LEU A 96 -23.41 -11.48 -1.59
CA LEU A 96 -24.74 -10.86 -1.44
C LEU A 96 -25.05 -9.82 -2.53
N SER A 97 -24.29 -9.80 -3.62
CA SER A 97 -24.56 -8.98 -4.80
C SER A 97 -25.01 -9.82 -5.99
#